data_AF-A0A2X0ICD8-F1
#
_entry.id   AF-A0A2X0ICD8-F1
#
_cell.length_a   1.000
_cell.length_b   1.000
_cell.length_c   1.000
_cell.angle_alpha   90.00
_cell.angle_beta   90.00
_cell.angle_gamma   90.00
#
_symmetry.space_group_name_H-M   'P 1'
#
loop_
_entity.id
_entity.type
_entity.pdbx_description
1 polymer ?
#
loop_
_entity_poly.entity_id
_entity_poly.type
_entity_poly.pdbx_seq_one_letter_code
_entity_poly.pdbx_strand_id
1 'polypeptide(L)'
;MRDQGQPGGEVYDWFRRGIAMLAQGNAGAAVQLLSHAVEQEPHSRAIREALARAQFETRAYAAALENFRAVALADPSDDYAQFGWGLSAARLGDFEASAEHLALAVAMRPSSEPYRAALRQTRATLKARAGGFGTVGGDRRRHAGVPAVESPAAPHADPYADPRDDPQGDPPRDR
;
A
#
# COMPACT_ATOMS: atom_id res chain seq x y z
N MET A 1 17.54 17.03 28.50
CA MET A 1 18.36 16.94 27.27
C MET A 1 17.80 15.82 26.39
N ARG A 2 16.97 16.20 25.40
CA ARG A 2 16.69 15.56 24.10
C ARG A 2 15.48 16.31 23.51
N ASP A 3 15.76 17.54 23.12
CA ASP A 3 15.02 18.20 22.04
C ASP A 3 15.73 17.74 20.76
N GLN A 4 15.07 16.87 19.98
CA GLN A 4 15.62 16.35 18.72
C GLN A 4 14.54 16.48 17.65
N GLY A 5 14.49 17.61 16.95
CA GLY A 5 14.06 17.73 15.55
C GLY A 5 12.76 17.03 15.11
N GLN A 6 11.86 16.69 16.04
CA GLN A 6 10.61 16.00 15.73
C GLN A 6 9.67 17.00 15.07
N PRO A 7 9.00 16.64 13.96
CA PRO A 7 7.96 17.49 13.42
C PRO A 7 6.91 17.74 14.51
N GLY A 8 6.60 18.99 14.83
CA GLY A 8 5.58 19.29 15.83
C GLY A 8 4.20 18.79 15.38
N GLY A 9 3.46 18.12 16.29
CA GLY A 9 2.11 17.61 16.07
C GLY A 9 1.79 16.38 16.91
N GLU A 10 0.50 16.10 17.14
CA GLU A 10 0.05 14.83 17.71
C GLU A 10 -0.01 13.74 16.60
N VAL A 11 -0.15 12.46 16.98
CA VAL A 11 -0.20 11.32 16.04
C VAL A 11 -1.16 11.57 14.87
N TYR A 12 -2.33 12.10 15.18
CA TYR A 12 -3.38 12.42 14.21
C TYR A 12 -2.98 13.57 13.26
N ASP A 13 -2.20 14.55 13.72
CA ASP A 13 -1.70 15.63 12.86
C ASP A 13 -0.64 15.13 11.87
N TRP A 14 0.27 14.26 12.33
CA TRP A 14 1.23 13.61 11.45
C TRP A 14 0.54 12.74 10.42
N PHE A 15 -0.47 11.97 10.83
CA PHE A 15 -1.27 11.15 9.93
C PHE A 15 -1.96 12.02 8.87
N ARG A 16 -2.75 13.03 9.26
CA ARG A 16 -3.46 13.91 8.31
C ARG A 16 -2.52 14.62 7.34
N ARG A 17 -1.41 15.17 7.84
CA ARG A 17 -0.40 15.81 7.00
C ARG A 17 0.28 14.81 6.06
N GLY A 18 0.55 13.60 6.52
CA GLY A 18 1.11 12.52 5.71
C GLY A 18 0.19 12.14 4.54
N ILE A 19 -1.11 11.99 4.80
CA ILE A 19 -2.13 11.75 3.77
C ILE A 19 -2.20 12.92 2.79
N ALA A 20 -2.19 14.17 3.29
CA ALA A 20 -2.20 15.35 2.42
C ALA A 20 -0.95 15.40 1.50
N MET A 21 0.22 15.01 2.01
CA MET A 21 1.45 14.94 1.22
C MET A 21 1.36 13.85 0.14
N LEU A 22 0.77 12.69 0.44
CA LEU A 22 0.47 11.66 -0.57
C LEU A 22 -0.45 12.18 -1.67
N ALA A 23 -1.52 12.88 -1.31
CA ALA A 23 -2.46 13.45 -2.27
C ALA A 23 -1.79 14.48 -3.20
N GLN A 24 -0.75 15.17 -2.71
CA GLN A 24 0.06 16.13 -3.47
C GLN A 24 1.21 15.47 -4.26
N GLY A 25 1.35 14.14 -4.21
CA GLY A 25 2.43 13.41 -4.86
C GLY A 25 3.79 13.52 -4.16
N ASN A 26 3.83 14.09 -2.95
CA ASN A 26 5.04 14.21 -2.13
C ASN A 26 5.19 13.00 -1.18
N ALA A 27 5.38 11.83 -1.77
CA ALA A 27 5.49 10.57 -1.01
C ALA A 27 6.67 10.55 -0.04
N GLY A 28 7.79 11.21 -0.38
CA GLY A 28 8.97 11.29 0.50
C GLY A 28 8.68 12.03 1.81
N ALA A 29 7.99 13.17 1.75
CA ALA A 29 7.55 13.89 2.95
C ALA A 29 6.50 13.10 3.73
N ALA A 30 5.59 12.40 3.03
CA ALA A 30 4.60 11.55 3.67
C ALA A 30 5.24 10.42 4.48
N VAL A 31 6.28 9.75 3.96
CA VAL A 31 7.01 8.70 4.69
C VAL A 31 7.53 9.23 6.03
N GLN A 32 8.10 10.43 6.07
CA GLN A 32 8.65 10.99 7.31
C GLN A 32 7.57 11.18 8.38
N LEU A 33 6.46 11.82 8.01
CA LEU A 33 5.35 12.08 8.93
C LEU A 33 4.68 10.78 9.39
N LEU A 34 4.40 9.87 8.47
CA LEU A 34 3.72 8.60 8.77
C LEU A 34 4.60 7.63 9.55
N SER A 35 5.93 7.72 9.43
CA SER A 35 6.86 6.95 10.26
C SER A 35 6.77 7.36 11.73
N HIS A 36 6.67 8.66 12.02
CA HIS A 36 6.44 9.12 13.39
C HIS A 36 5.07 8.71 13.93
N ALA A 37 4.03 8.75 13.09
CA ALA A 37 2.70 8.31 13.49
C ALA A 37 2.67 6.81 13.85
N VAL A 38 3.32 5.95 13.06
CA VAL A 38 3.32 4.49 13.32
C VAL A 38 4.16 4.11 14.55
N GLU A 39 5.17 4.91 14.90
CA GLU A 39 5.95 4.72 16.13
C GLU A 39 5.09 4.90 17.40
N GLN A 40 4.14 5.84 17.37
CA GLN A 40 3.24 6.09 18.49
C GLN A 40 2.05 5.13 18.50
N GLU A 41 1.52 4.79 17.31
CA GLU A 41 0.39 3.88 17.16
C GLU A 41 0.72 2.69 16.23
N PRO A 42 1.54 1.73 16.70
CA PRO A 42 2.03 0.63 15.88
C PRO A 42 0.93 -0.37 15.48
N HIS A 43 -0.26 -0.28 16.06
CA HIS A 43 -1.39 -1.17 15.73
C HIS A 43 -2.45 -0.51 14.84
N SER A 44 -2.29 0.77 14.50
CA SER A 44 -3.21 1.47 13.62
C SER A 44 -3.04 0.98 12.18
N ARG A 45 -4.05 0.27 11.67
CA ARG A 45 -4.08 -0.23 10.30
C ARG A 45 -4.04 0.91 9.28
N ALA A 46 -4.81 1.97 9.52
CA ALA A 46 -4.85 3.15 8.66
C ALA A 46 -3.47 3.82 8.51
N ILE A 47 -2.74 4.02 9.62
CA ILE A 47 -1.40 4.62 9.58
C ILE A 47 -0.42 3.71 8.85
N ARG A 48 -0.48 2.39 9.09
CA ARG A 48 0.38 1.41 8.41
C ARG A 48 0.13 1.35 6.91
N GLU A 49 -1.13 1.34 6.49
CA GLU A 49 -1.49 1.33 5.07
C GLU A 49 -1.01 2.60 4.37
N ALA A 50 -1.25 3.77 4.98
CA ALA A 50 -0.78 5.04 4.45
C ALA A 50 0.75 5.07 4.32
N LEU A 51 1.46 4.59 5.35
CA LEU A 51 2.92 4.48 5.31
C LEU A 51 3.37 3.51 4.21
N ALA A 52 2.73 2.36 4.09
CA ALA A 52 3.03 1.36 3.06
C ALA A 52 2.86 1.94 1.65
N ARG A 53 1.79 2.72 1.42
CA ARG A 53 1.57 3.43 0.16
C ARG A 53 2.69 4.43 -0.13
N ALA A 54 3.05 5.26 0.85
CA ALA A 54 4.14 6.23 0.69
C ALA A 54 5.49 5.54 0.42
N GLN A 55 5.75 4.42 1.08
CA GLN A 55 6.92 3.58 0.86
C GLN A 55 6.92 2.95 -0.53
N PHE A 56 5.77 2.50 -1.03
CA PHE A 56 5.63 1.96 -2.38
C PHE A 56 5.92 3.03 -3.44
N GLU A 57 5.34 4.22 -3.30
CA GLU A 57 5.54 5.36 -4.21
C GLU A 57 7.00 5.84 -4.22
N THR A 58 7.70 5.74 -3.09
CA THR A 58 9.15 6.02 -2.97
C THR A 58 10.05 4.83 -3.33
N ARG A 59 9.48 3.73 -3.85
CA ARG A 59 10.18 2.50 -4.25
C ARG A 59 10.85 1.73 -3.10
N ALA A 60 10.50 2.03 -1.86
CA ALA A 60 10.89 1.27 -0.67
C ALA A 60 10.04 -0.02 -0.53
N TYR A 61 10.07 -0.88 -1.56
CA TYR A 61 9.13 -2.01 -1.70
C TYR A 61 9.20 -3.03 -0.56
N ALA A 62 10.38 -3.28 0.02
CA ALA A 62 10.52 -4.19 1.15
C ALA A 62 9.79 -3.65 2.40
N ALA A 63 9.93 -2.36 2.70
CA ALA A 63 9.24 -1.74 3.82
C ALA A 63 7.72 -1.66 3.58
N ALA A 64 7.32 -1.35 2.35
CA ALA A 64 5.92 -1.35 1.96
C ALA A 64 5.29 -2.74 2.13
N LEU A 65 5.98 -3.79 1.68
CA LEU A 65 5.54 -5.18 1.82
C LEU A 65 5.24 -5.53 3.28
N GLU A 66 6.17 -5.23 4.21
CA GLU A 66 5.98 -5.54 5.62
C GLU A 66 4.76 -4.82 6.22
N ASN A 67 4.53 -3.56 5.86
CA ASN A 67 3.37 -2.82 6.34
C ASN A 67 2.06 -3.33 5.74
N PHE A 68 2.00 -3.57 4.41
CA PHE A 68 0.81 -4.15 3.77
C PHE A 68 0.50 -5.54 4.31
N ARG A 69 1.52 -6.37 4.53
CA ARG A 69 1.39 -7.67 5.16
C ARG A 69 0.82 -7.56 6.58
N ALA A 70 1.31 -6.63 7.39
CA ALA A 70 0.79 -6.43 8.73
C ALA A 70 -0.69 -6.02 8.72
N VAL A 71 -1.10 -5.15 7.78
CA VAL A 71 -2.51 -4.75 7.61
C VAL A 71 -3.36 -5.94 7.17
N ALA A 72 -2.94 -6.68 6.13
CA ALA A 72 -3.66 -7.83 5.61
C ALA A 72 -3.76 -9.01 6.60
N LEU A 73 -2.79 -9.17 7.50
CA LEU A 73 -2.86 -10.16 8.58
C LEU A 73 -3.82 -9.73 9.70
N ALA A 74 -3.92 -8.43 9.96
CA ALA A 74 -4.86 -7.88 10.94
C ALA A 74 -6.29 -7.84 10.41
N ASP A 75 -6.47 -7.61 9.11
CA ASP A 75 -7.75 -7.70 8.42
C ASP A 75 -7.57 -8.42 7.07
N PRO A 76 -7.81 -9.75 7.05
CA PRO A 76 -7.72 -10.53 5.82
C PRO A 76 -8.72 -10.12 4.73
N SER A 77 -9.76 -9.36 5.07
CA SER A 77 -10.80 -8.89 4.15
C SER A 77 -10.51 -7.53 3.52
N ASP A 78 -9.39 -6.90 3.89
CA ASP A 78 -8.91 -5.67 3.30
C ASP A 78 -8.30 -5.94 1.91
N ASP A 79 -9.06 -5.63 0.87
CA ASP A 79 -8.68 -5.86 -0.52
C ASP A 79 -7.52 -4.98 -0.98
N TYR A 80 -7.41 -3.77 -0.44
CA TYR A 80 -6.32 -2.86 -0.74
C TYR A 80 -5.00 -3.35 -0.12
N ALA A 81 -5.02 -3.85 1.11
CA ALA A 81 -3.85 -4.44 1.75
C ALA A 81 -3.36 -5.69 1.00
N GLN A 82 -4.26 -6.58 0.58
CA GLN A 82 -3.91 -7.72 -0.27
C GLN A 82 -3.32 -7.27 -1.62
N PHE A 83 -3.90 -6.24 -2.23
CA PHE A 83 -3.38 -5.68 -3.47
C PHE A 83 -1.97 -5.07 -3.29
N GLY A 84 -1.77 -4.29 -2.24
CA GLY A 84 -0.49 -3.66 -1.89
C GLY A 84 0.61 -4.68 -1.57
N TRP A 85 0.27 -5.77 -0.88
CA TRP A 85 1.16 -6.91 -0.67
C TRP A 85 1.58 -7.48 -2.02
N GLY A 86 0.60 -7.85 -2.86
CA GLY A 86 0.86 -8.47 -4.15
C GLY A 86 1.75 -7.61 -5.06
N LEU A 87 1.45 -6.31 -5.17
CA LEU A 87 2.28 -5.38 -5.94
C LEU A 87 3.71 -5.27 -5.40
N SER A 88 3.86 -5.17 -4.08
CA SER A 88 5.18 -5.07 -3.44
C SER A 88 6.01 -6.34 -3.67
N ALA A 89 5.39 -7.52 -3.56
CA ALA A 89 6.01 -8.81 -3.86
C ALA A 89 6.46 -8.90 -5.32
N ALA A 90 5.63 -8.48 -6.29
CA ALA A 90 6.00 -8.44 -7.71
C ALA A 90 7.22 -7.54 -7.96
N ARG A 91 7.29 -6.39 -7.29
CA ARG A 91 8.43 -5.45 -7.40
C ARG A 91 9.72 -6.02 -6.80
N LEU A 92 9.60 -6.87 -5.78
CA LEU A 92 10.72 -7.61 -5.18
C LEU A 92 11.09 -8.89 -5.97
N GLY A 93 10.27 -9.27 -6.94
CA GLY A 93 10.51 -10.39 -7.84
C GLY A 93 9.94 -11.73 -7.37
N ASP A 94 9.15 -11.70 -6.29
CA ASP A 94 8.36 -12.83 -5.78
C ASP A 94 6.99 -12.83 -6.49
N PHE A 95 6.94 -13.44 -7.67
CA PHE A 95 5.74 -13.41 -8.50
C PHE A 95 4.71 -14.46 -8.05
N GLU A 96 5.17 -15.50 -7.35
CA GLU A 96 4.36 -16.53 -6.73
C GLU A 96 3.49 -15.91 -5.63
N ALA A 97 4.10 -15.25 -4.63
CA ALA A 97 3.36 -14.56 -3.59
C ALA A 97 2.51 -13.41 -4.17
N SER A 98 3.03 -12.68 -5.17
CA SER A 98 2.24 -11.67 -5.87
C SER A 98 0.94 -12.23 -6.46
N ALA A 99 1.02 -13.37 -7.16
CA ALA A 99 -0.14 -13.95 -7.82
C ALA A 99 -1.20 -14.43 -6.83
N GLU A 100 -0.76 -14.93 -5.66
CA GLU A 100 -1.64 -15.32 -4.56
C GLU A 100 -2.42 -14.12 -4.01
N HIS A 101 -1.71 -13.09 -3.53
CA HIS A 101 -2.35 -11.95 -2.88
C HIS A 101 -3.16 -11.08 -3.87
N LEU A 102 -2.72 -10.95 -5.12
CA LEU A 102 -3.51 -10.30 -6.16
C LEU A 102 -4.77 -11.10 -6.52
N ALA A 103 -4.75 -12.44 -6.43
CA ALA A 103 -5.95 -13.25 -6.63
C ALA A 103 -6.95 -13.07 -5.49
N LEU A 104 -6.49 -12.93 -4.24
CA LEU A 104 -7.35 -12.59 -3.11
C LEU A 104 -8.00 -11.21 -3.30
N ALA A 105 -7.22 -10.20 -3.68
CA ALA A 105 -7.73 -8.86 -3.97
C ALA A 105 -8.81 -8.88 -5.08
N VAL A 106 -8.57 -9.62 -6.18
CA VAL A 106 -9.55 -9.79 -7.26
C VAL A 106 -10.79 -10.57 -6.79
N ALA A 107 -10.65 -11.57 -5.92
CA ALA A 107 -11.80 -12.31 -5.40
C ALA A 107 -12.72 -11.41 -4.56
N MET A 108 -12.15 -10.47 -3.78
CA MET A 108 -12.91 -9.50 -3.00
C MET A 108 -13.50 -8.37 -3.84
N ARG A 109 -12.77 -7.89 -4.84
CA ARG A 109 -13.23 -6.88 -5.81
C ARG A 109 -13.09 -7.33 -7.25
N PRO A 110 -13.98 -8.22 -7.72
CA PRO A 110 -13.89 -8.78 -9.06
C PRO A 110 -14.13 -7.75 -10.15
N SER A 111 -14.74 -6.60 -9.85
CA SER A 111 -14.98 -5.48 -10.78
C SER A 111 -13.80 -4.51 -10.92
N SER A 112 -12.79 -4.56 -10.03
CA SER A 112 -11.60 -3.70 -10.07
C SER A 112 -10.67 -4.07 -11.24
N GLU A 113 -10.62 -3.22 -12.27
CA GLU A 113 -9.69 -3.44 -13.40
C GLU A 113 -8.21 -3.36 -13.00
N PRO A 114 -7.76 -2.41 -12.14
CA PRO A 114 -6.37 -2.39 -11.68
C PRO A 114 -5.92 -3.73 -11.06
N TYR A 115 -6.79 -4.36 -10.27
CA TYR A 115 -6.48 -5.63 -9.59
C TYR A 115 -6.36 -6.76 -10.59
N ARG A 116 -7.34 -6.87 -11.51
CA ARG A 116 -7.31 -7.86 -12.59
C ARG A 116 -6.09 -7.68 -13.48
N ALA A 117 -5.75 -6.45 -13.85
CA ALA A 117 -4.60 -6.14 -14.69
C ALA A 117 -3.28 -6.57 -14.04
N ALA A 118 -3.07 -6.23 -12.77
CA ALA A 118 -1.88 -6.64 -12.01
C ALA A 118 -1.77 -8.17 -11.91
N LEU A 119 -2.89 -8.87 -11.65
CA LEU A 119 -2.91 -10.32 -11.57
C LEU A 119 -2.56 -10.97 -12.91
N ARG A 120 -3.18 -10.49 -14.00
CA ARG A 120 -2.89 -10.99 -15.37
C ARG A 120 -1.42 -10.80 -15.71
N GLN A 121 -0.86 -9.63 -15.41
CA GLN A 121 0.55 -9.34 -15.66
C GLN A 121 1.48 -10.27 -14.86
N THR A 122 1.25 -10.41 -13.56
CA THR A 122 2.05 -11.28 -12.69
C THR A 122 2.02 -12.73 -13.17
N ARG A 123 0.83 -13.25 -13.52
CA ARG A 123 0.69 -14.61 -14.06
C ARG A 123 1.38 -14.79 -15.42
N ALA A 124 1.34 -13.77 -16.28
CA ALA A 124 2.08 -13.80 -17.54
C ALA A 124 3.59 -13.87 -17.31
N THR A 125 4.11 -13.11 -16.33
CA THR A 125 5.53 -13.16 -15.94
C THR A 125 5.92 -14.54 -15.39
N LEU A 126 5.12 -15.13 -14.50
CA LEU A 126 5.34 -16.50 -14.02
C LEU A 126 5.39 -17.52 -15.17
N LYS A 127 4.40 -17.47 -16.07
CA LYS A 127 4.35 -18.37 -17.23
C LYS A 127 5.56 -18.21 -18.14
N ALA A 128 5.99 -16.98 -18.41
CA ALA A 128 7.17 -16.72 -19.23
C ALA A 128 8.46 -17.26 -18.59
N ARG A 129 8.59 -17.13 -17.27
CA ARG A 129 9.72 -17.70 -16.52
C ARG A 129 9.71 -19.22 -16.53
N ALA A 130 8.56 -19.84 -16.33
CA ALA A 130 8.43 -21.29 -16.37
C ALA A 130 8.67 -21.88 -17.78
N GLY A 131 8.21 -21.20 -18.83
CA GLY A 131 8.38 -21.62 -20.22
C GLY A 131 9.78 -21.39 -20.81
N GLY A 132 10.61 -20.56 -20.16
CA GLY A 132 12.00 -20.30 -20.56
C GLY A 132 13.00 -21.39 -20.17
N PHE A 133 12.61 -22.37 -19.36
CA PHE A 133 13.47 -23.49 -18.92
C PHE A 133 13.34 -24.76 -19.78
N GLY A 134 13.06 -24.59 -21.07
CA GLY A 134 13.42 -25.58 -22.07
C GLY A 134 14.85 -25.30 -22.55
N THR A 135 15.82 -26.07 -22.03
CA THR A 135 17.25 -26.12 -22.39
C THR A 135 18.25 -25.36 -21.50
N VAL A 136 18.98 -26.19 -20.72
CA VAL A 136 20.34 -26.04 -20.17
C VAL A 136 20.52 -25.11 -18.96
N GLY A 137 21.15 -25.69 -17.93
CA GLY A 137 21.38 -25.08 -16.63
C GLY A 137 22.35 -23.90 -16.65
N GLY A 138 22.31 -23.12 -15.59
CA GLY A 138 23.25 -22.03 -15.37
C GLY A 138 22.59 -20.84 -14.72
N ASP A 139 22.74 -20.78 -13.40
CA ASP A 139 22.81 -19.60 -12.55
C ASP A 139 22.76 -18.25 -13.29
N ARG A 140 21.77 -17.41 -12.93
CA ARG A 140 21.93 -15.95 -12.80
C ARG A 140 20.64 -15.30 -12.31
N ARG A 141 20.70 -14.81 -11.07
CA ARG A 141 19.94 -13.64 -10.62
C ARG A 141 20.09 -12.53 -11.67
N ARG A 142 19.02 -12.19 -12.38
CA ARG A 142 18.96 -10.97 -13.17
C ARG A 142 17.64 -10.27 -12.91
N HIS A 143 17.77 -9.12 -12.26
CA HIS A 143 16.75 -8.09 -12.12
C HIS A 143 16.33 -7.62 -13.52
N ALA A 144 15.28 -8.23 -14.07
CA ALA A 144 14.56 -7.67 -15.20
C ALA A 144 13.54 -6.66 -14.65
N GLY A 145 13.72 -5.38 -14.97
CA GLY A 145 12.81 -4.31 -14.59
C GLY A 145 11.40 -4.58 -15.12
N VAL A 146 10.46 -4.77 -14.20
CA VAL A 146 9.03 -4.89 -14.49
C VAL A 146 8.50 -3.54 -15.00
N PRO A 147 7.67 -3.51 -16.06
CA PRO A 147 7.05 -2.28 -16.54
C PRO A 147 6.26 -1.57 -15.43
N ALA A 148 6.12 -0.25 -15.56
CA ALA A 148 5.38 0.57 -14.63
C ALA A 148 3.88 0.19 -14.66
N VAL A 149 3.44 -0.71 -13.78
CA VAL A 149 2.06 -0.59 -13.25
C VAL A 149 1.99 0.76 -12.56
N GLU A 150 1.07 1.62 -13.03
CA GLU A 150 0.73 2.86 -12.36
C GLU A 150 0.56 2.58 -10.86
N SER A 151 1.04 3.52 -10.03
CA SER A 151 0.70 3.49 -8.60
C SER A 151 -0.79 3.22 -8.46
N PRO A 152 -1.24 2.45 -7.46
CA PRO A 152 -2.65 2.43 -7.11
C PRO A 152 -3.12 3.88 -6.90
N ALA A 153 -3.70 4.49 -7.93
CA ALA A 153 -4.55 5.64 -7.76
C ALA A 153 -5.69 5.14 -6.88
N ALA A 154 -5.89 5.80 -5.74
CA ALA A 154 -6.92 5.43 -4.79
C ALA A 154 -8.30 5.50 -5.46
N PRO A 155 -9.16 4.49 -5.25
CA PRO A 155 -10.50 4.83 -4.87
C PRO A 155 -10.86 4.09 -3.58
N HIS A 156 -10.72 4.77 -2.46
CA HIS A 156 -11.68 4.61 -1.39
C HIS A 156 -11.82 5.93 -0.64
N ALA A 157 -13.06 6.41 -0.55
CA ALA A 157 -13.45 7.33 0.50
C ALA A 157 -12.99 6.74 1.83
N ASP A 158 -12.40 7.60 2.66
CA ASP A 158 -11.80 7.29 3.96
C ASP A 158 -12.65 6.24 4.71
N PRO A 159 -12.25 4.96 4.75
CA PRO A 159 -13.03 3.93 5.46
C PRO A 159 -12.94 4.13 6.99
N TYR A 160 -12.13 5.08 7.45
CA TYR A 160 -11.93 5.47 8.84
C TYR A 160 -12.39 6.90 9.16
N ALA A 161 -13.16 7.56 8.27
CA ALA A 161 -13.91 8.75 8.69
C ALA A 161 -14.85 8.34 9.83
N ASP A 162 -14.55 8.77 11.06
CA ASP A 162 -15.49 8.64 12.18
C ASP A 162 -16.76 9.41 11.79
N PRO A 163 -17.97 8.82 11.87
CA PRO A 163 -19.22 9.54 11.63
C PRO A 163 -19.40 10.80 12.49
N ARG A 164 -18.53 11.02 13.50
CA ARG A 164 -18.49 12.22 14.34
C ARG A 164 -17.68 13.37 13.76
N ASP A 165 -16.93 13.16 12.68
CA ASP A 165 -16.06 14.16 12.05
C ASP A 165 -16.70 14.85 10.83
N ASP A 166 -18.03 14.77 10.65
CA ASP A 166 -18.75 15.63 9.70
C ASP A 166 -18.91 17.05 10.25
N PRO A 167 -18.21 18.08 9.72
CA PRO A 167 -18.43 19.48 10.13
C PRO A 167 -19.71 20.08 9.53
N GLN A 168 -20.56 19.28 8.88
CA GLN A 168 -21.85 19.68 8.30
C GLN A 168 -23.02 19.02 9.03
N GLY A 169 -22.99 19.08 10.36
CA GLY A 169 -24.22 19.05 11.15
C GLY A 169 -24.92 20.40 10.99
N ASP A 170 -25.89 20.46 10.09
CA ASP A 170 -26.84 21.58 10.02
C ASP A 170 -27.44 21.75 11.43
N PRO A 171 -27.35 22.93 12.08
CA PRO A 171 -27.94 23.10 13.40
C PRO A 171 -29.46 22.90 13.29
N PRO A 172 -30.11 22.34 14.34
CA PRO A 172 -31.57 22.21 14.32
C PRO A 172 -32.17 23.60 14.11
N ARG A 173 -32.97 23.74 13.05
CA ARG A 173 -33.84 24.91 12.88
C ARG A 173 -34.88 24.87 13.98
N ASP A 174 -34.57 25.53 15.09
CA ASP A 174 -35.55 25.86 16.11
C ASP A 174 -36.40 27.05 15.63
N ARG A 175 -37.71 26.82 15.71
CA ARG A 175 -38.89 27.67 15.44
C ARG A 175 -39.46 27.71 14.03
#